data_AF-A0A1W5DD82-F1
#
_entry.id   AF-A0A1W5DD82-F1
#
_cell.length_a   1.000
_cell.length_b   1.000
_cell.length_c   1.000
_cell.angle_alpha   90.00
_cell.angle_beta   90.00
_cell.angle_gamma   90.00
#
_symmetry.space_group_name_H-M   'P 1'
#
loop_
_entity.id
_entity.type
_entity.pdbx_description
1 polymer ?
#
loop_
_entity_poly.entity_id
_entity_poly.type
_entity_poly.pdbx_seq_one_letter_code
_entity_poly.pdbx_strand_id
1 'polypeptide(L)'
;MTLRQLPSRWRTLISLSRVLQPRTPSSVSRNYSYMASTPFSLALPAAVQLNIPSLLAGIWESILRAVPKKRTSYMKKRQRFMAGKALKDVTNLNKCSACGNVKRAHLLCPYCVKEIRDMWMGKKKPAEDDASSKAEL
;
A
#
# COMPACT_ATOMS: atom_id res chain seq x y z
N MET A 1 41.88 -45.62 -15.57
CA MET A 1 40.94 -45.53 -16.70
C MET A 1 39.54 -45.59 -16.10
N THR A 2 38.69 -44.55 -16.04
CA THR A 2 38.39 -43.44 -16.95
C THR A 2 38.01 -42.18 -16.15
N LEU A 3 38.56 -41.03 -16.52
CA LEU A 3 38.11 -39.71 -16.07
C LEU A 3 36.85 -39.32 -16.85
N ARG A 4 35.75 -39.01 -16.16
CA ARG A 4 34.61 -38.32 -16.78
C ARG A 4 34.86 -36.81 -16.72
N GLN A 5 35.08 -36.28 -17.91
CA GLN A 5 35.15 -34.87 -18.29
C GLN A 5 34.02 -34.04 -17.66
N LEU A 6 34.35 -32.93 -16.98
CA LEU A 6 33.40 -31.84 -16.74
C LEU A 6 33.45 -30.86 -17.92
N PRO A 7 32.31 -30.42 -18.48
CA PRO A 7 32.31 -29.42 -19.53
C PRO A 7 32.67 -28.03 -19.01
N SER A 8 33.67 -27.46 -19.66
CA SER A 8 34.12 -26.08 -19.60
C SER A 8 33.02 -25.14 -20.10
N ARG A 9 32.36 -24.43 -19.19
CA ARG A 9 31.55 -23.24 -19.55
C ARG A 9 31.44 -22.28 -18.38
N TRP A 10 32.59 -21.75 -17.99
CA TRP A 10 32.66 -20.52 -17.23
C TRP A 10 32.67 -19.34 -18.19
N ARG A 11 32.06 -18.24 -17.74
CA ARG A 11 32.21 -16.86 -18.23
C ARG A 11 31.46 -16.52 -19.51
N THR A 12 30.20 -16.13 -19.33
CA THR A 12 29.71 -14.89 -19.96
C THR A 12 29.50 -13.86 -18.85
N LEU A 13 30.42 -12.91 -18.81
CA LEU A 13 30.38 -11.73 -17.95
C LEU A 13 29.28 -10.79 -18.46
N ILE A 14 28.28 -10.60 -17.61
CA ILE A 14 27.76 -9.29 -17.17
C ILE A 14 28.09 -8.14 -18.14
N SER A 15 27.13 -7.79 -18.99
CA SER A 15 26.94 -6.41 -19.44
C SER A 15 25.46 -6.20 -19.66
N LEU A 16 24.75 -5.89 -18.58
CA LEU A 16 23.46 -5.22 -18.65
C LEU A 16 23.45 -4.13 -17.58
N SER A 17 24.23 -3.09 -17.84
CA SER A 17 24.11 -1.79 -17.17
C SER A 17 22.80 -1.15 -17.64
N ARG A 18 21.66 -1.64 -17.14
CA ARG A 18 20.38 -0.96 -17.29
C ARG A 18 20.17 -0.08 -16.05
N VAL A 19 20.78 1.10 -16.15
CA VAL A 19 20.42 2.38 -15.53
C VAL A 19 19.28 2.27 -14.51
N LEU A 20 19.63 2.12 -13.24
CA LEU A 20 18.75 2.47 -12.13
C LEU A 20 18.69 4.00 -12.09
N GLN A 21 17.72 4.59 -12.78
CA GLN A 21 17.38 5.99 -12.54
C GLN A 21 16.72 6.10 -11.16
N PRO A 22 17.28 6.89 -10.23
CA PRO A 22 16.59 7.23 -8.99
C PRO A 22 15.36 8.07 -9.36
N ARG A 23 14.19 7.50 -9.12
CA ARG A 23 12.92 8.22 -9.15
C ARG A 23 13.02 9.31 -8.09
N THR A 24 13.22 10.55 -8.53
CA THR A 24 13.23 11.73 -7.66
C THR A 24 11.92 11.74 -6.86
N PRO A 25 11.95 11.90 -5.53
CA PRO A 25 10.73 12.15 -4.79
C PRO A 25 10.19 13.49 -5.29
N SER A 26 8.99 13.49 -5.88
CA SER A 26 8.24 14.70 -6.15
C SER A 26 8.17 15.47 -4.83
N SER A 27 8.78 16.66 -4.82
CA SER A 27 8.71 17.61 -3.73
C SER A 27 7.24 18.02 -3.58
N VAL A 28 6.51 17.31 -2.73
CA VAL A 28 5.23 17.80 -2.22
C VAL A 28 5.61 18.92 -1.28
N SER A 29 5.57 20.16 -1.78
CA SER A 29 5.63 21.33 -0.93
C SER A 29 4.41 21.30 -0.02
N ARG A 30 4.60 20.76 1.17
CA ARG A 30 3.72 21.05 2.30
C ARG A 30 3.92 22.53 2.60
N ASN A 31 3.12 23.36 1.96
CA ASN A 31 2.85 24.71 2.42
C ASN A 31 2.20 24.56 3.80
N TYR A 32 3.03 24.50 4.84
CA TYR A 32 2.59 24.80 6.18
C TYR A 32 2.27 26.28 6.18
N SER A 33 1.01 26.60 5.90
CA SER A 33 0.44 27.88 6.24
C SER A 33 0.57 28.03 7.75
N TYR A 34 1.61 28.73 8.18
CA TYR A 34 1.75 29.27 9.52
C TYR A 34 0.60 30.27 9.68
N MET A 35 -0.52 29.79 10.21
CA MET A 35 -1.54 30.65 10.79
C MET A 35 -0.92 31.29 12.03
N ALA A 36 -0.24 32.40 11.79
CA ALA A 36 0.08 33.37 12.80
C ALA A 36 -1.22 34.04 13.25
N SER A 37 -1.82 33.57 14.34
CA SER A 37 -2.77 34.37 15.11
C SER A 37 -3.03 33.73 16.47
N THR A 38 -2.34 34.27 17.47
CA THR A 38 -2.83 34.70 18.79
C THR A 38 -1.64 34.63 19.76
N PRO A 39 -1.14 35.76 20.29
CA PRO A 39 -0.36 35.70 21.51
C PRO A 39 -1.34 35.24 22.59
N PHE A 40 -1.32 33.94 22.90
CA PHE A 40 -1.94 33.41 24.09
C PHE A 40 -1.16 34.00 25.26
N SER A 41 -1.58 35.19 25.71
CA SER A 41 -1.10 35.81 26.93
C SER A 41 -1.54 34.95 28.10
N LEU A 42 -0.76 33.90 28.34
CA LEU A 42 -0.76 33.17 29.58
C LEU A 42 -0.26 34.14 30.64
N ALA A 43 -1.19 34.83 31.29
CA ALA A 43 -0.94 35.35 32.63
C ALA A 43 -0.68 34.12 33.52
N LEU A 44 0.57 33.67 33.58
CA LEU A 44 1.01 32.72 34.59
C LEU A 44 0.97 33.45 35.94
N PRO A 45 0.10 33.09 36.90
CA PRO A 45 0.40 33.42 38.29
C PRO A 45 1.74 32.76 38.61
N ALA A 46 2.70 33.58 39.05
CA ALA A 46 4.08 33.20 39.41
C ALA A 46 4.16 32.28 40.66
N ALA A 47 3.17 31.40 40.84
CA ALA A 47 3.01 30.52 41.99
C ALA A 47 2.47 29.13 41.62
N VAL A 48 2.34 28.78 40.34
CA VAL A 48 2.27 27.36 39.96
C VAL A 48 3.71 26.87 39.85
N GLN A 49 4.26 26.39 40.95
CA GLN A 49 5.33 25.40 40.91
C GLN A 49 4.79 24.26 40.06
N LEU A 50 5.06 24.28 38.75
CA LEU A 50 5.02 23.09 37.92
C LEU A 50 6.13 22.20 38.49
N ASN A 51 5.82 21.50 39.57
CA ASN A 51 6.45 20.25 39.91
C ASN A 51 6.23 19.39 38.67
N ILE A 52 7.13 19.49 37.70
CA ILE A 52 7.21 18.65 36.52
C ILE A 52 7.35 17.27 37.13
N PRO A 53 6.25 16.51 37.27
CA PRO A 53 6.26 15.38 38.17
C PRO A 53 7.15 14.34 37.51
N SER A 54 7.76 13.50 38.32
CA SER A 54 8.40 12.23 37.97
C SER A 54 7.64 11.39 36.91
N LEU A 55 6.35 11.68 36.67
CA LEU A 55 5.56 11.22 35.52
C LEU A 55 6.19 11.54 34.15
N LEU A 56 6.67 12.77 33.92
CA LEU A 56 7.30 13.14 32.64
C LEU A 56 8.66 12.45 32.47
N ALA A 57 9.44 12.34 33.55
CA ALA A 57 10.70 11.58 33.54
C ALA A 57 10.48 10.10 33.16
N GLY A 58 9.42 9.48 33.66
CA GLY A 58 9.04 8.10 33.29
C GLY A 58 8.61 7.96 31.82
N ILE A 59 7.92 8.97 31.27
CA ILE A 59 7.51 8.99 29.85
C ILE A 59 8.76 9.06 28.95
N TRP A 60 9.74 9.91 29.27
CA TRP A 60 10.98 10.02 28.50
C TRP A 60 11.82 8.73 28.54
N GLU A 61 11.95 8.09 29.71
CA GLU A 61 12.64 6.80 29.84
C GLU A 61 11.92 5.69 29.04
N SER A 62 10.59 5.69 29.02
CA SER A 62 9.80 4.70 28.26
C SER A 62 9.97 4.85 26.75
N ILE A 63 10.00 6.08 26.23
CA ILE A 63 10.16 6.38 24.81
C ILE A 63 11.57 6.02 24.34
N LEU A 64 12.60 6.37 25.13
CA LEU A 64 13.99 6.01 24.82
C LEU A 64 14.22 4.49 24.84
N ARG A 65 13.50 3.74 25.70
CA ARG A 65 13.55 2.27 25.76
C ARG A 65 12.69 1.56 24.71
N ALA A 66 11.66 2.21 24.16
CA ALA A 66 10.75 1.63 23.17
C ALA A 66 11.37 1.48 21.77
N VAL A 67 12.55 2.06 21.53
CA VAL A 67 13.26 1.92 20.25
C VAL A 67 13.78 0.49 20.08
N PRO A 68 13.53 -0.16 18.92
CA PRO A 68 14.07 -1.48 18.63
C PRO A 68 15.60 -1.50 18.79
N LYS A 69 16.10 -2.27 19.75
CA LYS A 69 17.55 -2.32 20.04
C LYS A 69 18.37 -2.85 18.88
N LYS A 70 17.80 -3.74 18.07
CA LYS A 70 18.47 -4.47 16.98
C LYS A 70 17.55 -4.64 15.78
N ARG A 71 18.15 -4.64 14.59
CA ARG A 71 17.45 -4.96 13.32
C ARG A 71 17.01 -6.42 13.32
N THR A 72 15.79 -6.69 12.87
CA THR A 72 15.26 -8.05 12.75
C THR A 72 15.94 -8.81 11.60
N SER A 73 16.12 -10.13 11.77
CA SER A 73 16.65 -10.98 10.69
C SER A 73 15.65 -11.13 9.54
N TYR A 74 16.15 -11.45 8.35
CA TYR A 74 15.31 -11.69 7.18
C TYR A 74 14.25 -12.79 7.44
N MET A 75 14.62 -13.86 8.15
CA MET A 75 13.72 -14.95 8.51
C MET A 75 12.55 -14.46 9.38
N LYS A 76 12.82 -13.74 10.48
CA LYS A 76 11.79 -13.20 11.38
C LYS A 76 10.87 -12.22 10.65
N LYS A 77 11.44 -11.41 9.75
CA LYS A 77 10.67 -10.51 8.88
C LYS A 77 9.70 -11.31 7.99
N ARG A 78 10.19 -12.31 7.27
CA ARG A 78 9.38 -13.12 6.35
C ARG A 78 8.26 -13.88 7.09
N GLN A 79 8.56 -14.48 8.24
CA GLN A 79 7.54 -15.16 9.05
C GLN A 79 6.45 -14.18 9.51
N ARG A 80 6.83 -12.99 9.99
CA ARG A 80 5.84 -11.98 10.41
C ARG A 80 4.97 -11.49 9.26
N PHE A 81 5.51 -11.36 8.05
CA PHE A 81 4.76 -10.80 6.91
C PHE A 81 4.01 -11.82 6.08
N MET A 82 4.49 -13.06 5.97
CA MET A 82 3.95 -14.06 5.05
C MET A 82 3.21 -15.21 5.72
N ALA A 83 3.46 -15.49 7.01
CA ALA A 83 2.75 -16.57 7.70
C ALA A 83 1.28 -16.18 7.92
N GLY A 84 0.36 -16.87 7.23
CA GLY A 84 -1.10 -16.70 7.42
C GLY A 84 -1.67 -15.36 6.95
N LYS A 85 -0.88 -14.52 6.28
CA LYS A 85 -1.27 -13.19 5.78
C LYS A 85 -1.44 -13.15 4.26
N ALA A 86 -1.53 -14.32 3.62
CA ALA A 86 -1.82 -14.40 2.21
C ALA A 86 -3.21 -13.83 1.90
N LEU A 87 -3.37 -13.23 0.71
CA LEU A 87 -4.68 -12.85 0.22
C LEU A 87 -5.51 -14.11 0.05
N LYS A 88 -6.70 -14.14 0.66
CA LYS A 88 -7.61 -15.28 0.53
C LYS A 88 -8.30 -15.22 -0.82
N ASP A 89 -8.39 -16.36 -1.49
CA ASP A 89 -9.13 -16.47 -2.74
C ASP A 89 -10.63 -16.30 -2.49
N VAL A 90 -11.27 -15.52 -3.37
CA VAL A 90 -12.72 -15.30 -3.30
C VAL A 90 -13.41 -16.43 -4.07
N THR A 91 -13.87 -17.45 -3.36
CA THR A 91 -14.56 -18.62 -3.95
C THR A 91 -16.03 -18.37 -4.28
N ASN A 92 -16.60 -17.28 -3.74
CA ASN A 92 -18.03 -16.96 -3.85
C ASN A 92 -18.34 -16.20 -5.15
N LEU A 93 -18.05 -16.79 -6.31
CA LEU A 93 -18.25 -16.19 -7.63
C LEU A 93 -19.25 -17.04 -8.44
N ASN A 94 -20.34 -16.42 -8.90
CA ASN A 94 -21.39 -17.04 -9.70
C ASN A 94 -21.59 -16.27 -11.01
N LYS A 95 -22.11 -16.90 -12.06
CA LYS A 95 -22.50 -16.21 -13.30
C LYS A 95 -23.82 -15.47 -13.10
N CYS A 96 -23.95 -14.29 -13.70
CA CYS A 96 -25.22 -13.55 -13.73
C CYS A 96 -26.19 -14.19 -14.72
N SER A 97 -27.44 -14.38 -14.32
CA SER A 97 -28.50 -14.94 -15.17
C SER A 97 -28.96 -14.02 -16.29
N ALA A 98 -28.75 -12.70 -16.17
CA ALA A 98 -29.17 -11.73 -17.18
C ALA A 98 -28.07 -11.44 -18.21
N CYS A 99 -26.88 -11.04 -17.75
CA CYS A 99 -25.78 -10.61 -18.64
C CYS A 99 -24.64 -11.62 -18.79
N GLY A 100 -24.68 -12.76 -18.10
CA GLY A 100 -23.62 -13.78 -18.17
C GLY A 100 -22.31 -13.43 -17.45
N ASN A 101 -22.08 -12.16 -17.08
CA ASN A 101 -20.88 -11.72 -16.37
C ASN A 101 -20.72 -12.36 -15.00
N VAL A 102 -19.48 -12.52 -14.54
CA VAL A 102 -19.18 -13.03 -13.20
C VAL A 102 -19.58 -11.99 -12.15
N LYS A 103 -20.34 -12.43 -11.15
CA LYS A 103 -20.76 -11.65 -9.99
C LYS A 103 -20.40 -12.38 -8.69
N ARG A 104 -20.41 -11.65 -7.57
CA ARG A 104 -20.31 -12.27 -6.24
C ARG A 104 -21.60 -12.99 -5.87
N ALA A 105 -21.50 -14.08 -5.13
CA ALA A 105 -22.65 -14.77 -4.57
C ALA A 105 -23.45 -13.84 -3.65
N HIS A 106 -24.78 -13.99 -3.65
CA HIS A 106 -25.74 -13.20 -2.85
C HIS A 106 -25.76 -11.68 -3.08
N LEU A 107 -25.02 -11.17 -4.08
CA LEU A 107 -25.07 -9.77 -4.49
C LEU A 107 -25.71 -9.62 -5.86
N LEU A 108 -26.36 -8.47 -6.06
CA LEU A 108 -26.86 -8.09 -7.38
C LEU A 108 -25.70 -7.82 -8.34
N CYS A 109 -25.92 -8.07 -9.63
CA CYS A 109 -24.90 -7.86 -10.64
C CYS A 109 -24.59 -6.36 -10.78
N PRO A 110 -23.32 -5.93 -10.64
CA PRO A 110 -22.97 -4.52 -10.74
C PRO A 110 -23.24 -3.96 -12.14
N TYR A 111 -23.16 -4.79 -13.19
CA TYR A 111 -23.40 -4.37 -14.58
C TYR A 111 -24.90 -4.15 -14.82
N CYS A 112 -25.74 -5.15 -14.56
CA CYS A 112 -27.18 -5.02 -14.75
C CYS A 112 -27.80 -3.91 -13.91
N VAL A 113 -27.36 -3.76 -12.64
CA VAL A 113 -27.87 -2.69 -11.77
C VAL A 113 -27.48 -1.31 -12.29
N LYS A 114 -26.28 -1.15 -12.86
CA LYS A 114 -25.88 0.12 -13.50
C LYS A 114 -26.77 0.42 -14.70
N GLU A 115 -26.98 -0.55 -15.58
CA GLU A 115 -27.82 -0.39 -16.77
C GLU A 115 -29.25 0.01 -16.41
N ILE A 116 -29.89 -0.72 -15.49
CA ILE A 116 -31.26 -0.44 -15.04
C ILE A 116 -31.33 0.94 -14.39
N ARG A 117 -30.34 1.30 -13.56
CA ARG A 117 -30.28 2.60 -12.92
C ARG A 117 -30.13 3.73 -13.95
N ASP A 118 -29.27 3.56 -14.94
CA ASP A 118 -29.07 4.56 -16.00
C ASP A 118 -30.32 4.74 -16.86
N MET A 119 -31.02 3.65 -17.15
CA MET A 119 -32.32 3.67 -17.83
C MET A 119 -33.36 4.46 -17.01
N TRP A 120 -33.47 4.21 -15.70
CA TRP A 120 -34.41 4.91 -14.83
C TRP A 120 -34.04 6.38 -14.60
N MET A 121 -32.75 6.70 -14.58
CA MET A 121 -32.24 8.05 -14.36
C MET A 121 -32.06 8.84 -15.67
N GLY A 122 -32.43 8.27 -16.82
CA GLY A 122 -32.36 8.93 -18.13
C GLY A 122 -30.96 9.30 -18.61
N LYS A 123 -29.91 8.65 -18.09
CA LYS A 123 -28.52 8.96 -18.46
C LYS A 123 -28.16 8.29 -19.79
N LYS A 124 -27.92 9.07 -20.85
CA LYS A 124 -27.38 8.56 -22.12
C LYS A 124 -25.93 8.15 -21.91
N LYS A 125 -25.60 6.90 -22.20
CA LYS A 125 -24.21 6.43 -22.18
C LYS A 125 -23.50 6.97 -23.43
N PRO A 126 -22.26 7.49 -23.33
CA PRO A 126 -21.40 7.60 -24.49
C PRO A 126 -21.14 6.18 -25.02
N ALA A 127 -21.22 6.00 -26.34
CA ALA A 127 -20.87 4.73 -26.97
C ALA A 127 -19.37 4.48 -26.70
N GLU A 128 -19.04 3.41 -25.99
CA GLU A 128 -17.66 2.96 -25.81
C GLU A 128 -17.44 1.71 -26.67
N ASP A 129 -16.47 1.84 -27.57
CA ASP A 129 -16.13 0.94 -28.66
C ASP A 129 -15.48 -0.37 -28.19
N ASP A 130 -15.70 -1.41 -28.99
CA ASP A 130 -15.18 -2.77 -28.86
C ASP A 130 -13.64 -2.84 -28.94
N ALA A 131 -12.94 -2.47 -27.87
CA ALA A 131 -11.48 -2.54 -27.78
C ALA A 131 -10.93 -3.91 -27.31
N SER A 132 -11.77 -4.96 -27.22
CA SER A 132 -11.35 -6.29 -26.78
C SER A 132 -10.89 -7.22 -27.92
N SER A 133 -11.01 -6.82 -29.19
CA SER A 133 -10.61 -7.65 -30.35
C SER A 133 -9.17 -7.42 -30.83
N LYS A 134 -8.37 -6.57 -30.16
CA LYS A 134 -6.99 -6.19 -30.57
C LYS A 134 -5.87 -6.76 -29.72
N ALA A 135 -6.16 -7.58 -28.71
CA ALA A 135 -5.15 -8.16 -27.81
C ALA A 135 -4.71 -9.59 -28.19
N GLU A 136 -5.21 -10.13 -29.30
CA GLU A 136 -4.85 -11.48 -29.80
C GLU A 136 -4.37 -11.44 -31.26
N LEU A 137 -3.36 -10.61 -31.56
CA LEU A 137 -2.49 -10.75 -32.73
C LEU A 137 -1.07 -10.31 -32.37
#